data_AF-A0A2S2NJ99-F1
#
_entry.id   AF-A0A2S2NJ99-F1
#
_cell.length_a   1.000
_cell.length_b   1.000
_cell.length_c   1.000
_cell.angle_alpha   90.00
_cell.angle_beta   90.00
_cell.angle_gamma   90.00
#
_symmetry.space_group_name_H-M   'P 1'
#
loop_
_entity.id
_entity.type
_entity.pdbx_description
1 polymer ?
#
loop_
_entity_poly.entity_id
_entity_poly.type
_entity_poly.pdbx_seq_one_letter_code
_entity_poly.pdbx_strand_id
1 'polypeptide(L)'
;ANIPRFDKKDESFMSDYCKVMEPLAQALDLLQGDKFMCMGYLLPTISWLKNKLSKLSISGGSCKALATACLDGVNARFDSMISKKSIILAAVTHPKFKLKCMDPLKREEAKDLLLNEIAINWQFQTETNIQPIELNQHVEEDDFLFSEELVSDQPNDEVERYYN
;
A
#
# COMPACT_ATOMS: atom_id res chain seq x y z
N ALA A 1 -1.04 -8.90 46.88
CA ALA A 1 0.06 -8.18 46.22
C ALA A 1 -0.32 -6.71 46.10
N ASN A 2 0.56 -5.78 46.49
CA ASN A 2 0.29 -4.34 46.40
C ASN A 2 0.71 -3.86 44.99
N ILE A 3 -0.24 -3.80 44.06
CA ILE A 3 0.03 -3.36 42.68
C ILE A 3 0.02 -1.83 42.68
N PRO A 4 1.11 -1.17 42.23
CA PRO A 4 1.17 0.29 42.15
C PRO A 4 0.04 0.84 41.27
N ARG A 5 -0.48 2.01 41.63
CA ARG A 5 -1.52 2.69 40.84
C ARG A 5 -0.94 3.21 39.55
N PHE A 6 -1.74 3.12 38.49
CA PHE A 6 -1.48 3.68 37.17
C PHE A 6 -1.16 5.18 37.28
N ASP A 7 -0.07 5.61 36.65
CA ASP A 7 0.40 6.99 36.67
C ASP A 7 0.42 7.62 35.27
N LYS A 8 0.84 8.89 35.20
CA LYS A 8 0.89 9.65 33.93
C LYS A 8 1.92 9.09 32.94
N LYS A 9 2.97 8.40 33.41
CA LYS A 9 3.96 7.78 32.53
C LYS A 9 3.37 6.55 31.87
N ASP A 10 2.59 5.77 32.62
CA ASP A 10 1.86 4.63 32.06
C ASP A 10 0.86 5.10 30.98
N GLU A 11 0.14 6.19 31.23
CA GLU A 11 -0.78 6.80 30.26
C GLU A 11 -0.05 7.26 28.98
N SER A 12 1.07 7.97 29.13
CA SER A 12 1.88 8.43 28.00
C SER A 12 2.45 7.26 27.19
N PHE A 13 2.90 6.21 27.88
CA PHE A 13 3.39 5.00 27.23
C PHE A 13 2.29 4.32 26.42
N MET A 14 1.08 4.16 26.98
CA MET A 14 -0.06 3.59 26.26
C MET A 14 -0.44 4.42 25.03
N SER A 15 -0.40 5.76 25.14
CA SER A 15 -0.64 6.65 23.99
C SER A 15 0.38 6.41 22.88
N ASP A 16 1.67 6.33 23.22
CA ASP A 16 2.73 6.08 22.24
C ASP A 16 2.64 4.67 21.64
N TYR A 17 2.24 3.67 22.44
CA TYR A 17 1.97 2.32 21.96
C TYR A 17 0.86 2.31 20.90
N CYS A 18 -0.28 2.94 21.18
CA CYS A 18 -1.40 3.03 20.24
C CYS A 18 -0.97 3.71 18.95
N LYS A 19 -0.24 4.83 19.00
CA LYS A 19 0.27 5.52 17.81
C LYS A 19 1.17 4.64 16.94
N VAL A 20 1.98 3.77 17.55
CA VAL A 20 2.86 2.85 16.81
C VAL A 20 2.09 1.68 16.20
N MET A 21 1.11 1.14 16.93
CA MET A 21 0.34 -0.02 16.50
C MET A 21 -0.80 0.31 15.54
N GLU A 22 -1.34 1.52 15.60
CA GLU A 22 -2.44 1.99 14.74
C GLU A 22 -2.17 1.78 13.24
N PRO A 23 -1.04 2.24 12.65
CA PRO A 23 -0.79 2.02 11.23
C PRO A 23 -0.63 0.52 10.89
N LEU A 24 -0.11 -0.28 11.82
CA LEU A 24 -0.01 -1.73 11.62
C LEU A 24 -1.39 -2.38 11.61
N ALA A 25 -2.28 -1.99 12.52
CA ALA A 25 -3.66 -2.47 12.57
C ALA A 25 -4.43 -2.07 11.31
N GLN A 26 -4.32 -0.81 10.88
CA GLN A 26 -4.94 -0.31 9.63
C GLN A 26 -4.48 -1.10 8.40
N ALA A 27 -3.18 -1.40 8.29
CA ALA A 27 -2.67 -2.23 7.20
C ALA A 27 -3.19 -3.68 7.25
N LEU A 28 -3.35 -4.24 8.47
CA LEU A 28 -3.90 -5.58 8.65
C LEU A 28 -5.38 -5.62 8.27
N ASP A 29 -6.18 -4.67 8.74
CA ASP A 29 -7.61 -4.60 8.43
C ASP A 29 -7.85 -4.52 6.93
N LEU A 30 -7.02 -3.76 6.20
CA LEU A 30 -7.08 -3.67 4.75
C LEU A 30 -6.63 -4.95 4.03
N LEU A 31 -5.50 -5.54 4.44
CA LEU A 31 -4.94 -6.72 3.76
C LEU A 31 -5.60 -8.04 4.16
N GLN A 32 -6.31 -8.07 5.28
CA GLN A 32 -7.09 -9.20 5.77
C GLN A 32 -8.59 -9.02 5.55
N GLY A 33 -9.00 -7.91 4.95
CA GLY A 33 -10.40 -7.66 4.62
C GLY A 33 -10.91 -8.67 3.61
N ASP A 34 -12.07 -9.27 3.89
CA ASP A 34 -12.72 -10.23 2.99
C ASP A 34 -13.38 -9.55 1.78
N LYS A 35 -13.62 -8.23 1.85
CA LYS A 35 -14.26 -7.44 0.79
C LYS A 35 -13.21 -6.61 0.06
N PHE A 36 -13.29 -6.59 -1.27
CA PHE A 36 -12.52 -5.71 -2.15
C PHE A 36 -10.98 -5.84 -2.11
N MET A 37 -10.43 -6.77 -1.31
CA MET A 37 -9.00 -7.03 -1.27
C MET A 37 -8.56 -7.76 -2.53
N CYS A 38 -7.67 -7.14 -3.30
CA CYS A 38 -6.93 -7.77 -4.39
C CYS A 38 -5.43 -7.54 -4.21
N MET A 39 -4.60 -8.31 -4.92
CA MET A 39 -3.14 -8.20 -4.80
C MET A 39 -2.59 -6.83 -5.22
N GLY A 40 -3.38 -6.02 -5.93
CA GLY A 40 -3.02 -4.64 -6.26
C GLY A 40 -2.91 -3.71 -5.05
N TYR A 41 -3.52 -4.06 -3.91
CA TYR A 41 -3.40 -3.31 -2.66
C TYR A 41 -2.14 -3.65 -1.85
N LEU A 42 -1.48 -4.78 -2.13
CA LEU A 42 -0.38 -5.24 -1.30
C LEU A 42 0.81 -4.27 -1.32
N LEU A 43 1.30 -3.94 -2.51
CA LEU A 43 2.43 -3.02 -2.68
C LEU A 43 2.16 -1.63 -2.08
N PRO A 44 1.05 -0.93 -2.40
CA PRO A 44 0.79 0.39 -1.84
C PRO A 44 0.65 0.35 -0.31
N THR A 45 -0.03 -0.66 0.24
CA THR A 45 -0.22 -0.77 1.70
C THR A 45 1.09 -1.00 2.45
N ILE A 46 1.93 -1.91 1.95
CA ILE A 46 3.23 -2.18 2.59
C ILE A 46 4.17 -0.98 2.47
N SER A 47 4.19 -0.30 1.31
CA SER A 47 4.99 0.93 1.12
C SER A 47 4.56 2.04 2.08
N TRP A 48 3.25 2.26 2.22
CA TRP A 48 2.68 3.20 3.18
C TRP A 48 3.04 2.85 4.63
N LEU A 49 2.87 1.57 5.02
CA LEU A 49 3.15 1.10 6.37
C LEU A 49 4.62 1.28 6.73
N LYS A 50 5.53 0.93 5.80
CA LYS A 50 6.97 1.14 5.97
C LYS A 50 7.31 2.61 6.17
N ASN A 51 6.68 3.52 5.43
CA ASN A 51 6.88 4.96 5.60
C ASN A 51 6.42 5.45 6.98
N LYS A 52 5.22 5.04 7.43
CA LYS A 52 4.70 5.41 8.76
C LYS A 52 5.58 4.87 9.88
N LEU A 53 5.93 3.58 9.85
CA LEU A 53 6.79 2.95 10.86
C LEU A 53 8.21 3.54 10.87
N SER A 54 8.76 3.88 9.70
CA SER A 54 10.06 4.57 9.60
C SER A 54 10.03 5.92 10.33
N LYS A 55 8.99 6.74 10.09
CA LYS A 55 8.81 8.01 10.83
C LYS A 55 8.68 7.78 12.34
N LEU A 56 7.88 6.81 12.74
CA LEU A 56 7.64 6.47 14.15
C LEU A 56 8.86 5.84 14.85
N SER A 57 9.77 5.21 14.12
CA SER A 57 11.05 4.75 14.68
C SER A 57 11.91 5.90 15.19
N ILE A 58 11.72 7.11 14.62
CA ILE A 58 12.41 8.33 15.00
C ILE A 58 11.60 9.13 16.03
N SER A 59 10.28 9.25 15.83
CA SER A 59 9.40 10.14 16.61
C SER A 59 8.47 9.47 17.62
N GLY A 60 8.43 8.13 17.71
CA GLY A 60 7.47 7.35 18.50
C GLY A 60 7.67 7.34 20.02
N GLY A 61 8.24 8.40 20.59
CA GLY A 61 8.38 8.59 22.04
C GLY A 61 9.04 7.41 22.75
N SER A 62 8.35 6.82 23.74
CA SER A 62 8.83 5.64 24.48
C SER A 62 8.75 4.33 23.69
N CYS A 63 8.01 4.29 22.57
CA CYS A 63 7.76 3.09 21.77
C CYS A 63 8.59 3.03 20.46
N LYS A 64 9.67 3.81 20.33
CA LYS A 64 10.54 3.77 19.14
C LYS A 64 11.08 2.37 18.83
N ALA A 65 11.50 1.63 19.86
CA ALA A 65 11.99 0.27 19.69
C ALA A 65 10.91 -0.67 19.14
N LEU A 66 9.65 -0.48 19.51
CA LEU A 66 8.52 -1.22 18.95
C LEU A 66 8.33 -0.87 17.47
N ALA A 67 8.37 0.42 17.12
CA ALA A 67 8.25 0.86 15.73
C ALA A 67 9.36 0.27 14.84
N THR A 68 10.61 0.26 15.33
CA THR A 68 11.75 -0.39 14.64
C THR A 68 11.51 -1.89 14.47
N ALA A 69 11.12 -2.60 15.54
CA ALA A 69 10.87 -4.04 15.47
C ALA A 69 9.73 -4.39 14.49
N CYS A 70 8.66 -3.58 14.46
CA CYS A 70 7.58 -3.72 13.49
C CYS A 70 8.09 -3.48 12.06
N LEU A 71 8.87 -2.43 11.83
CA LEU A 71 9.44 -2.12 10.50
C LEU A 71 10.33 -3.26 10.01
N ASP A 72 11.23 -3.78 10.87
CA ASP A 72 12.10 -4.90 10.56
C ASP A 72 11.30 -6.16 10.23
N GLY A 73 10.24 -6.42 11.00
CA GLY A 73 9.33 -7.54 10.75
C GLY A 73 8.56 -7.43 9.43
N VAL A 74 8.14 -6.22 9.06
CA VAL A 74 7.50 -5.95 7.75
C VAL A 74 8.49 -6.16 6.61
N ASN A 75 9.69 -5.59 6.72
CA ASN A 75 10.76 -5.75 5.73
C ASN A 75 11.10 -7.22 5.50
N ALA A 76 11.33 -7.97 6.58
CA ALA A 76 11.70 -9.38 6.51
C ALA A 76 10.65 -10.25 5.81
N ARG A 77 9.36 -9.93 5.96
CA ARG A 77 8.27 -10.71 5.34
C ARG A 77 7.98 -10.27 3.91
N PHE A 78 7.99 -8.97 3.64
CA PHE A 78 7.38 -8.43 2.42
C PHE A 78 8.38 -7.92 1.38
N ASP A 79 9.63 -7.61 1.71
CA ASP A 79 10.56 -6.98 0.75
C ASP A 79 10.79 -7.83 -0.51
N SER A 80 10.96 -9.14 -0.34
CA SER A 80 11.08 -10.07 -1.46
C SER A 80 9.77 -10.26 -2.22
N MET A 81 8.62 -10.10 -1.54
CA MET A 81 7.30 -10.30 -2.12
C MET A 81 6.88 -9.11 -2.99
N ILE A 82 7.03 -7.89 -2.49
CA ILE A 82 6.63 -6.66 -3.20
C ILE A 82 7.54 -6.36 -4.41
N SER A 83 8.72 -6.99 -4.46
CA SER A 83 9.63 -6.91 -5.61
C SER A 83 9.26 -7.89 -6.73
N LYS A 84 8.28 -8.78 -6.54
CA LYS A 84 7.86 -9.72 -7.58
C LYS A 84 7.11 -9.00 -8.69
N LYS A 85 7.44 -9.35 -9.94
CA LYS A 85 6.76 -8.84 -11.15
C LYS A 85 5.24 -8.89 -11.05
N SER A 86 4.66 -10.00 -10.60
CA SER A 86 3.20 -10.15 -10.48
C SER A 86 2.56 -9.17 -9.50
N ILE A 87 3.26 -8.83 -8.41
CA ILE A 87 2.76 -7.87 -7.41
C ILE A 87 2.85 -6.44 -7.94
N ILE A 88 3.97 -6.11 -8.60
CA ILE A 88 4.15 -4.81 -9.25
C ILE A 88 3.06 -4.61 -10.31
N LEU A 89 2.85 -5.60 -11.20
CA LEU A 89 1.81 -5.56 -12.22
C LEU A 89 0.41 -5.42 -11.63
N ALA A 90 0.08 -6.21 -10.59
CA ALA A 90 -1.21 -6.10 -9.91
C ALA A 90 -1.45 -4.69 -9.35
N ALA A 91 -0.43 -4.05 -8.78
CA ALA A 91 -0.54 -2.70 -8.24
C ALA A 91 -0.71 -1.65 -9.35
N VAL A 92 0.13 -1.70 -10.41
CA VAL A 92 0.12 -0.68 -11.47
C VAL A 92 -1.05 -0.81 -12.44
N THR A 93 -1.68 -1.98 -12.51
CA THR A 93 -2.90 -2.19 -13.30
C THR A 93 -4.16 -1.82 -12.51
N HIS A 94 -4.06 -1.63 -11.20
CA HIS A 94 -5.20 -1.26 -10.37
C HIS A 94 -5.60 0.21 -10.61
N PRO A 95 -6.85 0.52 -11.01
CA PRO A 95 -7.27 1.88 -11.39
C PRO A 95 -7.05 2.95 -10.31
N LYS A 96 -7.18 2.58 -9.02
CA LYS A 96 -6.97 3.49 -7.89
C LYS A 96 -5.51 3.95 -7.77
N PHE A 97 -4.55 3.08 -8.07
CA PHE A 97 -3.13 3.31 -7.78
C PHE A 97 -2.34 3.67 -9.03
N LYS A 98 -2.49 2.86 -10.09
CA LYS A 98 -1.71 2.99 -11.32
C LYS A 98 -0.21 3.07 -10.97
N LEU A 99 0.54 3.88 -11.70
CA LEU A 99 1.94 4.14 -11.41
C LEU A 99 2.18 5.07 -10.19
N LYS A 100 1.14 5.65 -9.57
CA LYS A 100 1.30 6.58 -8.43
C LYS A 100 1.77 5.88 -7.15
N CYS A 101 1.53 4.57 -7.00
CA CYS A 101 1.99 3.80 -5.84
C CYS A 101 3.46 3.38 -5.90
N MET A 102 4.16 3.68 -6.98
CA MET A 102 5.56 3.32 -7.16
C MET A 102 6.48 4.44 -6.69
N ASP A 103 7.64 4.06 -6.17
CA ASP A 103 8.74 5.00 -5.99
C ASP A 103 9.05 5.71 -7.33
N PRO A 104 9.22 7.05 -7.36
CA PRO A 104 9.57 7.77 -8.58
C PRO A 104 10.74 7.15 -9.36
N LEU A 105 11.72 6.59 -8.66
CA LEU A 105 12.89 5.95 -9.28
C LEU A 105 12.57 4.60 -9.95
N LYS A 106 11.51 3.91 -9.51
CA LYS A 106 11.08 2.60 -10.03
C LYS A 106 9.89 2.69 -10.98
N ARG A 107 9.36 3.89 -11.19
CA ARG A 107 8.14 4.11 -11.98
C ARG A 107 8.33 3.71 -13.44
N GLU A 108 9.48 4.04 -14.03
CA GLU A 108 9.78 3.68 -15.42
C GLU A 108 9.96 2.16 -15.58
N GLU A 109 10.68 1.51 -14.65
CA GLU A 109 10.82 0.05 -14.63
C GLU A 109 9.45 -0.65 -14.55
N ALA A 110 8.56 -0.16 -13.69
CA ALA A 110 7.21 -0.72 -13.57
C ALA A 110 6.36 -0.51 -14.83
N LYS A 111 6.52 0.63 -15.51
CA LYS A 111 5.88 0.92 -16.79
C LYS A 111 6.40 0.01 -17.90
N ASP A 112 7.71 -0.20 -17.98
CA ASP A 112 8.32 -1.12 -18.93
C ASP A 112 7.85 -2.56 -18.70
N LEU A 113 7.77 -3.00 -17.44
CA LEU A 113 7.21 -4.31 -17.09
C LEU A 113 5.76 -4.46 -17.58
N LEU A 114 4.94 -3.43 -17.42
CA LEU A 114 3.56 -3.42 -17.89
C LEU A 114 3.47 -3.47 -19.42
N LEU A 115 4.23 -2.62 -20.13
CA LEU A 115 4.23 -2.58 -21.59
C LEU A 115 4.71 -3.90 -22.20
N ASN A 116 5.74 -4.51 -21.61
CA ASN A 116 6.24 -5.81 -22.05
C ASN A 116 5.18 -6.91 -21.90
N GLU A 117 4.46 -6.95 -20.77
CA GLU A 117 3.38 -7.94 -20.59
C GLU A 117 2.20 -7.72 -21.52
N ILE A 118 1.85 -6.45 -21.79
CA ILE A 118 0.85 -6.12 -22.79
C ILE A 118 1.30 -6.65 -24.16
N ALA A 119 2.53 -6.35 -24.59
CA ALA A 119 3.05 -6.80 -25.89
C ALA A 119 3.03 -8.34 -26.01
N ILE A 120 3.45 -9.05 -24.96
CA ILE A 120 3.41 -10.52 -24.88
C ILE A 120 1.96 -11.01 -25.03
N ASN A 121 1.03 -10.48 -24.24
CA ASN A 121 -0.38 -10.90 -24.30
C ASN A 121 -1.03 -10.58 -25.64
N TRP A 122 -0.71 -9.45 -26.26
CA TRP A 122 -1.20 -9.07 -27.59
C TRP A 122 -0.70 -10.03 -28.67
N GLN A 123 0.54 -10.53 -28.58
CA GLN A 123 1.06 -11.54 -29.51
C GLN A 123 0.33 -12.88 -29.39
N PHE A 124 -0.22 -13.21 -28.21
CA PHE A 124 -1.00 -14.43 -27.97
C PHE A 124 -2.51 -14.29 -28.28
N GLN A 125 -3.03 -13.06 -28.37
CA GLN A 125 -4.46 -12.80 -28.65
C GLN A 125 -4.88 -13.02 -30.11
N THR A 126 -3.98 -13.47 -30.99
CA THR A 126 -4.37 -13.97 -32.32
C THR A 126 -5.12 -15.32 -32.29
N GLU A 127 -5.17 -16.02 -31.14
CA GLU A 127 -5.76 -17.37 -31.06
C GLU A 127 -6.88 -17.59 -30.04
N THR A 128 -7.28 -16.62 -29.21
CA THR A 128 -8.39 -16.85 -28.25
C THR A 128 -9.36 -15.66 -28.10
N ASN A 129 -10.63 -15.95 -28.40
CA ASN A 129 -11.78 -15.05 -28.23
C ASN A 129 -12.16 -15.02 -26.74
N ILE A 130 -11.60 -14.07 -25.98
CA ILE A 130 -11.92 -13.89 -24.55
C ILE A 130 -13.15 -12.99 -24.42
N GLN A 131 -14.23 -13.54 -23.89
CA GLN A 131 -15.45 -12.79 -23.55
C GLN A 131 -15.16 -11.84 -22.37
N PRO A 132 -15.67 -10.59 -22.37
CA PRO A 132 -15.49 -9.67 -21.25
C PRO A 132 -16.15 -10.24 -20.00
N ILE A 133 -15.42 -10.27 -18.89
CA ILE A 133 -16.00 -10.57 -17.57
C ILE A 133 -16.69 -9.29 -17.09
N GLU A 134 -18.02 -9.28 -17.03
CA GLU A 134 -18.79 -8.20 -16.41
C GLU A 134 -18.57 -8.22 -14.90
N LEU A 135 -17.66 -7.37 -14.40
CA LEU A 135 -17.46 -7.17 -12.97
C LEU A 135 -18.49 -6.16 -12.45
N ASN A 136 -19.70 -6.64 -12.18
CA ASN A 136 -20.76 -5.83 -11.61
C ASN A 136 -20.64 -5.84 -10.08
N GLN A 137 -19.75 -5.02 -9.53
CA GLN A 137 -19.64 -4.79 -8.10
C GLN A 137 -19.65 -3.29 -7.83
N HIS A 138 -20.66 -2.84 -7.09
CA HIS A 138 -20.70 -1.51 -6.51
C HIS A 138 -19.50 -1.40 -5.56
N VAL A 139 -18.47 -0.66 -5.97
CA VAL A 139 -17.26 -0.46 -5.18
C VAL A 139 -17.63 0.56 -4.10
N GLU A 140 -17.91 0.09 -2.88
CA GLU A 140 -17.72 0.96 -1.72
C GLU A 140 -16.21 1.22 -1.65
N GLU A 141 -15.79 2.47 -1.82
CA GLU A 141 -14.40 2.84 -1.65
C GLU A 141 -14.04 2.64 -0.18
N ASP A 142 -13.27 1.59 0.14
CA ASP A 142 -12.53 1.50 1.39
C ASP A 142 -11.45 2.60 1.35
N ASP A 143 -11.88 3.81 1.69
CA ASP A 143 -11.20 5.06 1.36
C ASP A 143 -10.38 5.64 2.50
N PHE A 144 -10.09 4.84 3.52
CA PHE A 144 -9.47 5.38 4.72
C PHE A 144 -7.95 5.58 4.60
N LEU A 145 -7.23 4.71 3.86
CA LEU A 145 -5.77 4.69 3.88
C LEU A 145 -5.06 5.57 2.84
N PHE A 146 -5.69 5.82 1.68
CA PHE A 146 -5.01 6.40 0.51
C PHE A 146 -5.66 7.68 -0.02
N SER A 147 -6.76 8.13 0.57
CA SER A 147 -7.48 9.35 0.19
C SER A 147 -6.68 10.62 0.45
N GLU A 148 -5.85 10.63 1.50
CA GLU A 148 -5.19 11.85 2.00
C GLU A 148 -3.74 12.03 1.51
N GLU A 149 -3.09 10.98 0.98
CA GLU A 149 -1.70 11.04 0.48
C GLU A 149 -1.60 11.25 -1.05
N LEU A 150 -2.71 11.42 -1.78
CA LEU A 150 -2.75 11.48 -3.25
C LEU A 150 -3.18 12.83 -3.89
N VAL A 151 -3.28 13.93 -3.14
CA VAL A 151 -3.69 15.25 -3.68
C VAL A 151 -2.44 16.16 -3.81
N SER A 152 -2.09 16.72 -4.97
CA SER A 152 -2.90 17.63 -5.79
C SER A 152 -3.01 17.22 -7.27
N ASP A 153 -4.22 16.86 -7.71
CA ASP A 153 -4.56 16.89 -9.13
C ASP A 153 -5.44 18.14 -9.35
N GLN A 154 -4.94 19.11 -10.14
CA GLN A 154 -5.78 20.16 -10.70
C GLN A 154 -6.60 19.53 -11.85
N PRO A 155 -7.85 19.96 -12.09
CA PRO A 155 -8.77 19.30 -13.02
C PRO A 155 -8.28 19.21 -14.49
N ASN A 156 -7.26 19.97 -14.88
CA ASN A 156 -6.68 19.91 -16.23
C ASN A 156 -5.57 18.86 -16.42
N ASP A 157 -5.08 18.22 -15.35
CA ASP A 157 -3.92 17.33 -15.43
C ASP A 157 -4.22 15.99 -16.12
N GLU A 158 -5.50 15.58 -16.23
CA GLU A 158 -5.85 14.31 -16.87
C GLU A 158 -5.68 14.34 -18.39
N VAL A 159 -5.93 15.49 -19.04
CA VAL A 159 -5.86 15.61 -20.50
C VAL A 159 -4.39 15.72 -20.97
N GLU A 160 -3.54 16.42 -20.22
CA GLU A 160 -2.11 16.53 -20.55
C GLU A 160 -1.33 15.23 -20.34
N ARG A 161 -1.82 14.31 -19.48
CA ARG A 161 -1.22 12.99 -19.23
C ARG A 161 -1.28 12.01 -20.41
N TYR A 162 -2.12 12.26 -21.42
CA TYR A 162 -2.24 11.38 -22.58
C TYR A 162 -1.38 11.82 -23.77
N TYR A 163 -0.92 13.06 -23.79
CA TYR A 163 -0.25 13.66 -24.96
C TYR A 163 1.23 13.96 -24.76
N ASN A 164 1.77 13.71 -23.57
CA ASN A 164 3.20 13.80 -23.24
C ASN A 164 3.68 12.49 -22.60
#